data_AF-A0A8H6FJE6-F1
#
_entry.id   AF-A0A8H6FJE6-F1
#
_cell.length_a   1.000
_cell.length_b   1.000
_cell.length_c   1.000
_cell.angle_alpha   90.00
_cell.angle_beta   90.00
_cell.angle_gamma   90.00
#
_symmetry.space_group_name_H-M   'P 1'
#
loop_
_entity.id
_entity.type
_entity.pdbx_description
1 polymer ?
#
loop_
_entity_poly.entity_id
_entity_poly.type
_entity_poly.pdbx_seq_one_letter_code
_entity_poly.pdbx_strand_id
1 'polypeptide(L)'
;MASHASLDAAATERKARLAKLKSLKRKQPPTDSEDPDTSELGPSIPTEAPPTSTEDPTSQYLSGRNYDPETRGPKLGFESAPNAEQETLEDRAAAIALETREKEERERREEKPIDLFTLQPKKPNWDLKRDVARKMEVLNARTENAIARLVRERVEGQKRKEVEASNGGVGKGQDGESVGMGGSELVEGVHLREKEEAEEERREREEDAELA
;
A
#
# COMPACT_ATOMS: atom_id res chain seq x y z
N MET A 1 -7.96 -42.37 5.44
CA MET A 1 -6.49 -42.26 5.61
C MET A 1 -5.67 -43.07 4.59
N ALA A 2 -6.28 -43.79 3.62
CA ALA A 2 -5.55 -44.60 2.63
C ALA A 2 -5.05 -43.84 1.38
N SER A 3 -5.48 -42.59 1.17
CA SER A 3 -5.14 -41.78 -0.01
C SER A 3 -3.70 -41.27 0.01
N HIS A 4 -3.21 -40.82 1.17
CA HIS A 4 -1.85 -40.27 1.30
C HIS A 4 -0.77 -41.33 1.04
N ALA A 5 -0.97 -42.55 1.54
CA ALA A 5 -0.06 -43.67 1.28
C ALA A 5 0.02 -44.05 -0.21
N SER A 6 -1.10 -43.95 -0.94
CA SER A 6 -1.13 -44.18 -2.40
C SER A 6 -0.38 -43.09 -3.18
N LEU A 7 -0.53 -41.83 -2.76
CA LEU A 7 0.18 -40.69 -3.37
C LEU A 7 1.70 -40.76 -3.12
N ASP A 8 2.11 -41.12 -1.90
CA ASP A 8 3.53 -41.30 -1.56
C ASP A 8 4.15 -42.46 -2.35
N ALA A 9 3.43 -43.58 -2.49
CA ALA A 9 3.87 -44.70 -3.33
C ALA A 9 4.07 -44.27 -4.79
N ALA A 10 3.11 -43.55 -5.39
CA ALA A 10 3.22 -43.04 -6.76
C ALA A 10 4.39 -42.05 -6.94
N ALA A 11 4.68 -41.22 -5.93
CA ALA A 11 5.81 -40.29 -5.97
C ALA A 11 7.16 -41.03 -5.97
N THR A 12 7.30 -42.09 -5.16
CA THR A 12 8.52 -42.91 -5.12
C THR A 12 8.76 -43.66 -6.42
N GLU A 13 7.71 -44.20 -7.04
CA GLU A 13 7.79 -44.90 -8.32
C GLU A 13 8.22 -43.96 -9.46
N ARG A 14 7.66 -42.75 -9.52
CA ARG A 14 8.08 -41.73 -10.50
C ARG A 14 9.56 -41.35 -10.32
N LYS A 15 10.02 -41.19 -9.07
CA LYS A 15 11.42 -40.88 -8.77
C LYS A 15 12.36 -41.99 -9.22
N ALA A 16 12.00 -43.25 -8.98
CA ALA A 16 12.76 -44.42 -9.43
C ALA A 16 12.83 -44.50 -10.97
N ARG A 17 11.69 -44.27 -11.66
CA ARG A 17 11.62 -44.24 -13.12
C ARG A 17 12.53 -43.16 -13.72
N LEU A 18 12.52 -41.96 -13.15
CA LEU A 18 13.40 -40.86 -13.59
C LEU A 18 14.88 -41.15 -13.35
N ALA A 19 15.23 -41.79 -12.23
CA ALA A 19 16.60 -42.21 -11.96
C ALA A 19 17.10 -43.24 -13.00
N LYS A 20 16.24 -44.19 -13.40
CA LYS A 20 16.54 -45.16 -14.47
C LYS A 20 16.73 -44.49 -15.83
N LEU A 21 15.94 -43.47 -16.15
CA LEU A 21 16.10 -42.71 -17.40
C LEU A 21 17.38 -41.84 -17.38
N LYS A 22 17.74 -41.28 -16.22
CA LYS A 22 19.00 -40.53 -16.06
C LYS A 22 20.24 -41.41 -16.27
N SER A 23 20.22 -42.67 -15.83
CA SER A 23 21.36 -43.57 -16.04
C SER A 23 21.53 -44.03 -17.49
N LEU A 24 20.43 -44.17 -18.26
CA LEU A 24 20.49 -44.46 -19.69
C LEU A 24 21.08 -43.28 -20.50
N LYS A 25 20.72 -42.04 -20.16
CA LYS A 25 21.19 -40.85 -20.91
C LYS A 25 22.68 -40.56 -20.73
N ARG A 26 23.33 -41.12 -19.70
CA ARG A 26 24.77 -40.95 -19.42
C ARG A 26 25.64 -42.07 -20.02
N LYS A 27 25.06 -43.02 -20.78
CA LYS A 27 25.76 -44.23 -21.26
C LYS A 27 25.88 -44.33 -22.79
N GLN A 28 25.75 -43.21 -23.53
CA GLN A 28 26.24 -43.18 -24.92
C GLN A 28 27.73 -42.82 -24.92
N PRO A 29 28.62 -43.71 -25.38
CA PRO A 29 30.02 -43.36 -25.61
C PRO A 29 30.14 -42.47 -26.86
N PRO A 30 31.08 -41.51 -26.90
CA PRO A 30 31.37 -40.75 -28.11
C PRO A 30 31.98 -41.68 -29.15
N THR A 31 31.40 -41.69 -30.35
CA THR A 31 32.00 -42.30 -31.53
C THR A 31 33.15 -41.41 -31.97
N ASP A 32 34.35 -41.93 -31.79
CA ASP A 32 35.60 -41.46 -32.40
C ASP A 32 35.46 -41.55 -33.92
N SER A 33 35.73 -40.47 -34.63
CA SER A 33 35.87 -40.48 -36.09
C SER A 33 36.91 -39.43 -36.43
N GLU A 34 38.06 -39.96 -36.83
CA GLU A 34 39.29 -39.24 -37.10
C GLU A 34 39.18 -38.29 -38.31
N ASP A 35 39.84 -37.14 -38.17
CA ASP A 35 40.23 -36.27 -39.26
C ASP A 35 41.23 -36.98 -40.19
N PRO A 36 41.25 -36.64 -41.49
CA PRO A 36 42.53 -36.52 -42.17
C PRO A 36 42.80 -35.09 -42.63
N ASP A 37 43.86 -34.54 -42.04
CA ASP A 37 44.68 -33.46 -42.56
C ASP A 37 44.95 -33.61 -44.06
N THR A 38 44.61 -32.58 -44.84
CA THR A 38 45.28 -32.30 -46.12
C THR A 38 45.57 -30.81 -46.18
N SER A 39 46.84 -30.50 -46.01
CA SER A 39 47.43 -29.17 -46.09
C SER A 39 47.67 -28.73 -47.53
N GLU A 40 47.67 -27.41 -47.69
CA GLU A 40 48.32 -26.58 -48.72
C GLU A 40 47.52 -26.20 -49.96
N LEU A 41 47.16 -24.92 -50.05
CA LEU A 41 47.72 -23.95 -51.02
C LEU A 41 47.12 -22.55 -50.76
N GLY A 42 47.97 -21.53 -50.63
CA GLY A 42 47.58 -20.10 -50.55
C GLY A 42 47.03 -19.52 -51.87
N PRO A 43 46.75 -18.20 -51.98
CA PRO A 43 47.76 -17.17 -51.72
C PRO A 43 47.28 -15.86 -51.04
N SER A 44 48.30 -15.15 -50.58
CA SER A 44 48.43 -13.80 -50.00
C SER A 44 47.92 -12.61 -50.81
N ILE A 45 47.34 -11.60 -50.12
CA ILE A 45 47.27 -10.17 -50.53
C ILE A 45 47.42 -9.29 -49.25
N PRO A 46 48.09 -8.11 -49.29
CA PRO A 46 48.93 -7.64 -48.19
C PRO A 46 48.29 -6.64 -47.22
N THR A 47 48.96 -6.55 -46.07
CA THR A 47 48.95 -5.56 -45.00
C THR A 47 48.84 -4.09 -45.44
N GLU A 48 47.87 -3.36 -44.89
CA GLU A 48 48.07 -1.95 -44.48
C GLU A 48 47.01 -1.53 -43.43
N ALA A 49 47.46 -0.91 -42.34
CA ALA A 49 46.66 -0.20 -41.34
C ALA A 49 47.51 0.99 -40.84
N PRO A 50 46.97 2.06 -40.21
CA PRO A 50 45.56 2.40 -39.93
C PRO A 50 45.19 3.84 -40.41
N PRO A 51 43.97 4.35 -40.12
CA PRO A 51 43.90 5.28 -38.99
C PRO A 51 42.72 5.04 -38.05
N THR A 52 42.92 5.51 -36.83
CA THR A 52 42.06 5.48 -35.65
C THR A 52 40.72 6.18 -35.87
N SER A 53 39.65 5.38 -35.99
CA SER A 53 38.27 5.79 -35.70
C SER A 53 37.56 4.57 -35.11
N THR A 54 37.17 4.70 -33.86
CA THR A 54 36.79 3.63 -32.92
C THR A 54 35.44 2.98 -33.16
N GLU A 55 35.01 2.82 -34.41
CA GLU A 55 33.84 2.01 -34.77
C GLU A 55 34.10 1.35 -36.12
N ASP A 56 34.25 0.03 -36.11
CA ASP A 56 34.46 -0.73 -37.35
C ASP A 56 33.22 -0.52 -38.26
N PRO A 57 33.39 -0.05 -39.51
CA PRO A 57 32.26 0.24 -40.40
C PRO A 57 31.42 -1.01 -40.69
N THR A 58 31.97 -2.20 -40.42
CA THR A 58 31.27 -3.48 -40.52
C THR A 58 30.12 -3.61 -39.53
N SER A 59 30.16 -2.95 -38.37
CA SER A 59 29.07 -2.98 -37.37
C SER A 59 27.78 -2.38 -37.93
N GLN A 60 27.89 -1.34 -38.77
CA GLN A 60 26.75 -0.69 -39.41
C GLN A 60 26.06 -1.55 -40.47
N TYR A 61 26.80 -2.45 -41.13
CA TYR A 61 26.29 -3.26 -42.24
C TYR A 61 26.02 -4.73 -41.90
N LEU A 62 26.61 -5.24 -40.81
CA LEU A 62 26.44 -6.62 -40.35
C LEU A 62 25.51 -6.66 -39.15
N SER A 63 24.20 -6.80 -39.41
CA SER A 63 23.23 -7.08 -38.33
C SER A 63 23.51 -8.48 -37.75
N GLY A 64 24.18 -8.53 -36.61
CA GLY A 64 24.49 -9.75 -35.86
C GLY A 64 23.22 -10.38 -35.27
N ARG A 65 22.33 -10.89 -36.13
CA ARG A 65 20.99 -11.40 -35.81
C ARG A 65 20.89 -12.00 -34.39
N ASN A 66 21.53 -13.15 -34.21
CA ASN A 66 21.61 -13.89 -32.96
C ASN A 66 23.08 -14.04 -32.52
N TYR A 67 23.96 -13.13 -32.97
CA TYR A 67 25.38 -13.17 -32.64
C TYR A 67 25.79 -11.82 -32.11
N ASP A 68 26.28 -11.82 -30.89
CA ASP A 68 26.82 -10.62 -30.27
C ASP A 68 28.34 -10.55 -30.53
N PRO A 69 28.82 -9.52 -31.26
CA PRO A 69 30.22 -9.38 -31.59
C PRO A 69 31.12 -9.13 -30.38
N GLU A 70 30.59 -8.58 -29.27
CA GLU A 70 31.36 -8.31 -28.06
C GLU A 70 31.63 -9.60 -27.27
N THR A 71 30.57 -10.40 -27.06
CA THR A 71 30.67 -11.68 -26.36
C THR A 71 31.07 -12.85 -27.25
N ARG A 72 31.20 -12.60 -28.57
CA ARG A 72 31.50 -13.59 -29.62
C ARG A 72 30.66 -14.85 -29.51
N GLY A 73 29.37 -14.70 -29.19
CA GLY A 73 28.50 -15.80 -28.85
C GLY A 73 27.05 -15.59 -29.29
N PRO A 74 26.21 -16.62 -29.13
CA PRO A 74 24.78 -16.50 -29.38
C PRO A 74 24.13 -15.47 -28.45
N LYS A 75 23.33 -14.55 -29.00
CA LYS A 75 22.60 -13.56 -28.21
C LYS A 75 21.47 -14.24 -27.42
N LEU A 76 21.73 -14.54 -26.15
CA LEU A 76 20.81 -15.29 -25.31
C LEU A 76 19.74 -14.36 -24.71
N GLY A 77 18.62 -14.17 -25.43
CA GLY A 77 17.44 -13.46 -24.92
C GLY A 77 17.58 -11.94 -24.85
N PHE A 78 16.86 -11.32 -23.90
CA PHE A 78 16.90 -9.90 -23.65
C PHE A 78 17.88 -9.60 -22.50
N GLU A 79 18.87 -8.73 -22.73
CA GLU A 79 19.85 -8.30 -21.73
C GLU A 79 19.19 -7.50 -20.59
N SER A 80 18.10 -6.81 -20.89
CA SER A 80 17.24 -6.12 -19.93
C SER A 80 15.86 -6.76 -19.95
N ALA A 81 15.32 -7.12 -18.79
CA ALA A 81 13.98 -7.64 -18.69
C ALA A 81 12.99 -6.55 -19.18
N PRO A 82 12.13 -6.83 -20.17
CA PRO A 82 11.26 -5.82 -20.78
C PRO A 82 10.22 -5.24 -19.80
N ASN A 83 10.04 -5.88 -18.65
CA ASN A 83 9.16 -5.49 -17.56
C ASN A 83 9.89 -4.87 -16.36
N ALA A 84 11.20 -4.61 -16.43
CA ALA A 84 11.97 -4.08 -15.30
C ALA A 84 11.48 -2.70 -14.82
N GLU A 85 10.87 -1.91 -15.69
CA GLU A 85 10.32 -0.59 -15.38
C GLU A 85 8.86 -0.63 -14.92
N GLN A 86 8.20 -1.79 -15.00
CA GLN A 86 6.81 -1.95 -14.61
C GLN A 86 6.73 -2.61 -13.24
N GLU A 87 6.02 -1.95 -12.31
CA GLU A 87 5.80 -2.50 -10.97
C GLU A 87 5.01 -3.80 -11.09
N THR A 88 5.65 -4.92 -10.76
CA THR A 88 5.02 -6.22 -10.86
C THR A 88 4.15 -6.50 -9.63
N LEU A 89 3.19 -7.43 -9.77
CA LEU A 89 2.39 -7.88 -8.63
C LEU A 89 3.26 -8.50 -7.53
N GLU A 90 4.37 -9.13 -7.90
CA GLU A 90 5.32 -9.72 -6.96
C GLU A 90 6.05 -8.65 -6.16
N ASP A 91 6.46 -7.55 -6.79
CA ASP A 91 7.11 -6.42 -6.10
C ASP A 91 6.15 -5.77 -5.10
N ARG A 92 4.89 -5.56 -5.51
CA ARG A 92 3.86 -5.03 -4.62
C ARG A 92 3.54 -5.99 -3.46
N ALA A 93 3.47 -7.28 -3.72
CA ALA A 93 3.27 -8.29 -2.69
C ALA A 93 4.44 -8.30 -1.70
N ALA A 94 5.68 -8.18 -2.19
CA ALA A 94 6.87 -8.07 -1.36
C ALA A 94 6.84 -6.79 -0.49
N ALA A 95 6.44 -5.65 -1.05
CA ALA A 95 6.30 -4.40 -0.30
C ALA A 95 5.27 -4.53 0.84
N ILE A 96 4.10 -5.12 0.58
CA ILE A 96 3.06 -5.36 1.60
C ILE A 96 3.57 -6.31 2.69
N ALA A 97 4.34 -7.35 2.31
CA ALA A 97 4.91 -8.28 3.26
C ALA A 97 5.94 -7.61 4.19
N LEU A 98 6.78 -6.71 3.64
CA LEU A 98 7.72 -5.90 4.42
C LEU A 98 6.98 -4.96 5.38
N GLU A 99 5.99 -4.21 4.90
CA GLU A 99 5.19 -3.30 5.73
C GLU A 99 4.48 -4.04 6.87
N THR A 100 3.89 -5.21 6.57
CA THR A 100 3.22 -6.04 7.58
C THR A 100 4.21 -6.51 8.64
N ARG A 101 5.39 -6.96 8.23
CA ARG A 101 6.45 -7.39 9.15
C ARG A 101 6.94 -6.23 10.03
N GLU A 102 7.18 -5.06 9.45
CA GLU A 102 7.60 -3.88 10.22
C GLU A 102 6.53 -3.46 11.24
N LYS A 103 5.26 -3.52 10.86
CA LYS A 103 4.15 -3.24 11.75
C LYS A 103 4.06 -4.25 12.89
N GLU A 104 4.20 -5.54 12.61
CA GLU A 104 4.25 -6.59 13.63
C GLU A 104 5.46 -6.43 14.57
N GLU A 105 6.62 -6.07 14.03
CA GLU A 105 7.81 -5.78 14.84
C GLU A 105 7.59 -4.56 15.73
N ARG A 106 6.93 -3.51 15.23
CA ARG A 106 6.58 -2.32 16.02
C ARG A 106 5.58 -2.68 17.13
N GLU A 107 4.52 -3.40 16.82
CA GLU A 107 3.53 -3.86 17.81
C GLU A 107 4.14 -4.77 18.88
N ARG A 108 5.11 -5.62 18.50
CA ARG A 108 5.89 -6.44 19.43
C ARG A 108 6.79 -5.59 20.33
N ARG A 109 7.50 -4.60 19.78
CA ARG A 109 8.36 -3.68 20.54
C ARG A 109 7.56 -2.83 21.52
N GLU A 110 6.32 -2.49 21.17
CA GLU A 110 5.42 -1.72 22.02
C GLU A 110 4.85 -2.55 23.20
N GLU A 111 5.22 -3.84 23.34
CA GLU A 111 4.81 -4.76 24.42
C GLU A 111 3.32 -4.67 24.78
N LYS A 112 2.48 -4.39 23.77
CA LYS A 112 1.05 -4.26 23.98
C LYS A 112 0.53 -5.60 24.47
N PRO A 113 -0.17 -5.65 25.63
CA PRO A 113 -0.76 -6.89 26.10
C PRO A 113 -1.68 -7.43 25.00
N ILE A 114 -1.54 -8.71 24.68
CA ILE A 114 -2.31 -9.36 23.62
C ILE A 114 -3.80 -9.19 23.94
N ASP A 115 -4.49 -8.40 23.13
CA ASP A 115 -5.91 -8.14 23.33
C ASP A 115 -6.71 -9.40 22.97
N LEU A 116 -7.19 -10.08 24.02
CA LEU A 116 -8.01 -11.29 23.92
C LEU A 116 -9.29 -11.07 23.10
N PHE A 117 -9.76 -9.82 22.92
CA PHE A 117 -10.91 -9.51 22.08
C PHE A 117 -10.58 -9.51 20.59
N THR A 118 -9.33 -9.25 20.20
CA THR A 118 -8.91 -9.31 18.78
C THR A 118 -8.75 -10.75 18.28
N LEU A 119 -8.38 -11.68 19.16
CA LEU A 119 -8.16 -13.08 18.84
C LEU A 119 -9.45 -13.92 18.83
N GLN A 120 -10.55 -13.39 19.38
CA GLN A 120 -11.85 -14.05 19.35
C GLN A 120 -12.38 -14.18 17.91
N PRO A 121 -13.05 -15.30 17.57
CA PRO A 121 -13.68 -15.45 16.27
C PRO A 121 -14.73 -14.35 16.08
N LYS A 122 -14.63 -13.63 14.97
CA LYS A 122 -15.58 -12.56 14.63
C LYS A 122 -16.97 -13.13 14.32
N LYS A 123 -17.99 -12.29 14.48
CA LYS A 123 -19.38 -12.65 14.14
C LYS A 123 -19.50 -12.99 12.64
N PRO A 124 -20.36 -13.95 12.23
CA PRO A 124 -20.52 -14.32 10.83
C PRO A 124 -20.82 -13.13 9.90
N ASN A 125 -21.63 -12.17 10.36
CA ASN A 125 -22.02 -11.01 9.57
C ASN A 125 -21.09 -9.78 9.76
N TRP A 126 -19.89 -9.96 10.32
CA TRP A 126 -19.00 -8.82 10.61
C TRP A 126 -18.55 -8.10 9.32
N ASP A 127 -18.36 -8.87 8.25
CA ASP A 127 -17.93 -8.36 6.94
C ASP A 127 -19.02 -7.47 6.31
N LEU A 128 -20.27 -7.96 6.34
CA LEU A 128 -21.44 -7.18 5.91
C LEU A 128 -21.55 -5.86 6.68
N LYS A 129 -21.33 -5.88 8.00
CA LYS A 129 -21.36 -4.66 8.80
C LYS A 129 -20.26 -3.68 8.41
N ARG A 130 -19.04 -4.16 8.16
CA ARG A 130 -17.93 -3.31 7.73
C ARG A 130 -18.22 -2.66 6.38
N ASP A 131 -18.72 -3.43 5.42
CA ASP A 131 -18.95 -2.93 4.07
C ASP A 131 -20.17 -2.00 4.01
N VAL A 132 -21.22 -2.26 4.81
CA VAL A 132 -22.34 -1.32 5.00
C VAL A 132 -21.87 -0.05 5.70
N ALA A 133 -21.02 -0.15 6.73
CA ALA A 133 -20.51 1.02 7.45
C ALA A 133 -19.76 1.97 6.51
N ARG A 134 -18.88 1.45 5.64
CA ARG A 134 -18.17 2.26 4.62
C ARG A 134 -19.13 3.00 3.68
N LYS A 135 -20.22 2.35 3.26
CA LYS A 135 -21.22 2.98 2.38
C LYS A 135 -22.04 4.04 3.13
N MET A 136 -22.29 3.83 4.41
CA MET A 136 -23.10 4.72 5.25
C MET A 136 -22.32 5.91 5.80
N GLU A 137 -20.98 5.91 5.79
CA GLU A 137 -20.14 6.97 6.36
C GLU A 137 -20.53 8.38 5.88
N VAL A 138 -20.61 8.57 4.56
CA VAL A 138 -20.99 9.86 3.97
C VAL A 138 -22.44 10.23 4.31
N LEU A 139 -23.34 9.25 4.34
CA LEU A 139 -24.75 9.48 4.64
C LEU A 139 -24.97 9.82 6.12
N ASN A 140 -24.25 9.17 7.03
CA ASN A 140 -24.28 9.43 8.46
C ASN A 140 -23.81 10.85 8.74
N ALA A 141 -22.68 11.27 8.15
CA ALA A 141 -22.20 12.65 8.30
C ALA A 141 -23.22 13.69 7.83
N ARG A 142 -23.91 13.45 6.70
CA ARG A 142 -24.98 14.34 6.23
C ARG A 142 -26.20 14.32 7.14
N THR A 143 -26.55 13.15 7.67
CA THR A 143 -27.69 12.96 8.57
C THR A 143 -27.44 13.65 9.90
N GLU A 144 -26.24 13.51 10.48
CA GLU A 144 -25.82 14.19 11.70
C GLU A 144 -25.82 15.72 11.51
N ASN A 145 -25.32 16.21 10.38
CA ASN A 145 -25.40 17.64 10.04
C ASN A 145 -26.86 18.13 9.90
N ALA A 146 -27.73 17.33 9.30
CA ALA A 146 -29.16 17.67 9.19
C ALA A 146 -29.83 17.68 10.58
N ILE A 147 -29.53 16.70 11.43
CA ILE A 147 -29.99 16.65 12.82
C ILE A 147 -29.51 17.89 13.58
N ALA A 148 -28.23 18.26 13.45
CA ALA A 148 -27.69 19.46 14.10
C ALA A 148 -28.40 20.75 13.65
N ARG A 149 -28.73 20.87 12.35
CA ARG A 149 -29.52 22.00 11.83
C ARG A 149 -30.93 22.03 12.41
N LEU A 150 -31.62 20.89 12.45
CA LEU A 150 -32.97 20.79 13.02
C LEU A 150 -33.00 21.11 14.52
N VAL A 151 -31.96 20.67 15.26
CA VAL A 151 -31.82 20.99 16.68
C VAL A 151 -31.59 22.49 16.86
N ARG A 152 -30.71 23.11 16.05
CA ARG A 152 -30.49 24.56 16.09
C ARG A 152 -31.77 25.34 15.83
N GLU A 153 -32.50 25.00 14.76
CA GLU A 153 -33.77 25.64 14.43
C GLU A 153 -34.80 25.48 15.56
N ARG A 154 -34.88 24.30 16.17
CA ARG A 154 -35.78 24.04 17.30
C ARG A 154 -35.42 24.92 18.52
N VAL A 155 -34.14 25.00 18.87
CA VAL A 155 -33.68 25.81 20.01
C VAL A 155 -33.89 27.30 19.74
N GLU A 156 -33.56 27.79 18.54
CA GLU A 156 -33.82 29.18 18.15
C GLU A 156 -35.32 29.49 18.14
N GLY A 157 -36.16 28.56 17.66
CA GLY A 157 -37.61 28.70 17.69
C GLY A 157 -38.19 28.73 19.10
N GLN A 158 -37.63 27.95 20.03
CA GLN A 158 -37.99 28.02 21.46
C GLN A 158 -37.56 29.36 22.07
N LYS A 159 -36.32 29.81 21.81
CA LYS A 159 -35.81 31.12 22.26
C LYS A 159 -36.67 32.27 21.74
N ARG A 160 -37.05 32.26 20.45
CA ARG A 160 -37.93 33.30 19.88
C ARG A 160 -39.31 33.32 20.53
N LYS A 161 -39.92 32.15 20.78
CA LYS A 161 -41.22 32.06 21.47
C LYS A 161 -41.15 32.57 22.91
N GLU A 162 -40.06 32.27 23.62
CA GLU A 162 -39.84 32.76 24.98
C GLU A 162 -39.64 34.28 25.00
N VAL A 163 -38.84 34.81 24.05
CA VAL A 163 -38.67 36.26 23.87
C VAL A 163 -39.99 36.94 23.51
N GLU A 164 -40.77 36.41 22.56
CA GLU A 164 -42.09 36.95 22.20
C GLU A 164 -43.09 36.88 23.37
N ALA A 165 -43.08 35.79 24.13
CA ALA A 165 -43.90 35.66 25.35
C ALA A 165 -43.49 36.67 26.43
N SER A 166 -42.20 36.94 26.57
CA SER A 166 -41.68 37.95 27.52
C SER A 166 -41.96 39.39 27.06
N ASN A 167 -41.98 39.67 25.75
CA ASN A 167 -42.17 41.01 25.19
C ASN A 167 -43.66 41.38 24.99
N GLY A 168 -44.57 40.39 24.96
CA GLY A 168 -46.02 40.57 24.84
C GLY A 168 -46.80 40.56 26.16
N GLY A 169 -46.14 40.43 27.31
CA GLY A 169 -46.79 40.17 28.60
C GLY A 169 -46.26 41.02 29.75
N VAL A 170 -46.72 42.26 29.86
CA VAL A 170 -46.83 42.88 31.19
C VAL A 170 -47.91 42.11 31.96
N GLY A 171 -47.47 41.24 32.86
CA GLY A 171 -48.27 40.76 33.99
C GLY A 171 -48.67 39.29 33.97
N LYS A 172 -47.84 38.43 34.58
CA LYS A 172 -48.23 37.62 35.75
C LYS A 172 -47.04 36.79 36.22
N GLY A 173 -46.68 36.96 37.50
CA GLY A 173 -45.76 36.05 38.17
C GLY A 173 -46.33 34.64 38.23
N GLN A 174 -45.47 33.65 38.03
CA GLN A 174 -45.67 32.33 38.57
C GLN A 174 -44.30 31.66 38.73
N ASP A 175 -44.00 31.38 40.00
CA ASP A 175 -42.87 30.65 40.50
C ASP A 175 -42.79 29.25 39.88
N GLY A 176 -41.57 28.84 39.55
CA GLY A 176 -41.24 27.51 39.10
C GLY A 176 -39.73 27.44 38.91
N GLU A 177 -39.02 27.03 39.97
CA GLU A 177 -37.60 26.70 39.96
C GLU A 177 -37.23 25.83 38.74
N SER A 178 -36.81 26.46 37.65
CA SER A 178 -36.12 25.79 36.54
C SER A 178 -34.65 25.63 36.93
N VAL A 179 -34.39 24.74 37.88
CA VAL A 179 -33.03 24.32 38.24
C VAL A 179 -32.48 23.49 37.09
N GLY A 180 -31.84 24.16 36.16
CA GLY A 180 -31.21 23.57 35.00
C GLY A 180 -30.78 24.69 34.08
N MET A 181 -29.56 25.20 34.30
CA MET A 181 -28.89 26.16 33.44
C MET A 181 -29.13 25.78 31.99
N GLY A 182 -29.86 26.63 31.26
CA GLY A 182 -30.37 26.29 29.94
C GLY A 182 -29.20 25.99 29.00
N GLY A 183 -29.34 25.03 28.09
CA GLY A 183 -28.29 24.75 27.10
C GLY A 183 -27.85 26.01 26.31
N SER A 184 -28.73 27.01 26.20
CA SER A 184 -28.42 28.35 25.67
C SER A 184 -27.43 29.14 26.53
N GLU A 185 -27.59 29.11 27.86
CA GLU A 185 -26.66 29.77 28.79
C GLU A 185 -25.29 29.09 28.80
N LEU A 186 -25.25 27.76 28.63
CA LEU A 186 -23.99 27.03 28.46
C LEU A 186 -23.28 27.41 27.16
N VAL A 187 -24.00 27.54 26.04
CA VAL A 187 -23.42 27.96 24.75
C VAL A 187 -22.99 29.42 24.77
N GLU A 188 -23.77 30.31 25.39
CA GLU A 188 -23.37 31.71 25.57
C GLU A 188 -22.18 31.84 26.53
N GLY A 189 -22.11 31.02 27.59
CA GLY A 189 -20.96 30.93 28.49
C GLY A 189 -19.68 30.42 27.80
N VAL A 190 -19.79 29.45 26.87
CA VAL A 190 -18.64 28.96 26.09
C VAL A 190 -18.10 30.05 25.16
N HIS A 191 -18.96 30.77 24.43
CA HIS A 191 -18.52 31.85 23.55
C HIS A 191 -17.91 33.04 24.34
N LEU A 192 -18.43 33.34 25.53
CA LEU A 192 -17.84 34.35 26.41
C LEU A 192 -16.44 33.95 26.88
N ARG A 193 -16.28 32.69 27.29
CA ARG A 193 -14.99 32.15 27.73
C ARG A 193 -13.95 32.15 26.59
N GLU A 194 -14.33 31.72 25.39
CA GLU A 194 -13.45 31.73 24.22
C GLU A 194 -13.00 33.15 23.85
N LYS A 195 -13.89 34.14 24.02
CA LYS A 195 -13.57 35.55 23.77
C LYS A 195 -12.65 36.14 24.84
N GLU A 196 -12.86 35.80 26.10
CA GLU A 196 -12.02 36.25 27.22
C GLU A 196 -10.60 35.66 27.12
N GLU A 197 -10.48 34.36 26.81
CA GLU A 197 -9.21 33.66 26.63
C GLU A 197 -8.40 34.23 25.45
N ALA A 198 -9.07 34.57 24.34
CA ALA A 198 -8.42 35.23 23.21
C ALA A 198 -7.96 36.67 23.51
N GLU A 199 -8.65 37.37 24.41
CA GLU A 199 -8.27 38.72 24.84
C GLU A 199 -7.12 38.68 25.86
N GLU A 200 -7.11 37.70 26.76
CA GLU A 200 -5.98 37.41 27.65
C GLU A 200 -4.72 37.05 26.86
N GLU A 201 -4.81 36.16 25.86
CA GLU A 201 -3.64 35.84 25.01
C GLU A 201 -3.10 37.07 24.28
N ARG A 202 -3.98 37.97 23.84
CA ARG A 202 -3.55 39.21 23.18
C ARG A 202 -2.82 40.12 24.16
N ARG A 203 -3.36 40.23 25.37
CA ARG A 203 -2.77 41.03 26.45
C ARG A 203 -1.43 40.46 26.92
N GLU A 204 -1.34 39.15 27.10
CA GLU A 204 -0.10 38.46 27.50
C GLU A 204 0.98 38.67 26.44
N ARG A 205 0.62 38.62 25.15
CA ARG A 205 1.54 38.88 24.03
C ARG A 205 1.97 40.36 23.94
N GLU A 206 1.14 41.30 24.38
CA GLU A 206 1.48 42.72 24.52
C GLU A 206 2.40 42.97 25.73
N GLU A 207 2.14 42.32 26.88
CA GLU A 207 2.95 42.40 28.11
C GLU A 207 4.35 41.77 27.93
N ASP A 208 4.45 40.63 27.23
CA ASP A 208 5.73 39.99 26.88
C ASP A 208 6.58 40.87 25.93
N ALA A 209 5.94 41.64 25.05
CA ALA A 209 6.62 42.56 24.14
C ALA A 209 7.10 43.84 24.84
N GLU A 210 6.45 44.28 25.92
CA GLU A 210 6.91 45.39 26.76
C GLU A 210 8.04 44.98 27.74
N LEU A 211 8.13 43.70 28.09
CA LEU A 211 9.15 43.15 29.00
C LEU A 211 10.46 42.73 28.30
N ALA A 212 10.49 42.68 26.96
CA ALA A 212 11.64 42.33 26.12
C ALA A 212 12.42 43.55 25.62
#